data_AF-A0A935BHD7-F1
#
_entry.id   AF-A0A935BHD7-F1
#
_cell.length_a   1.000
_cell.length_b   1.000
_cell.length_c   1.000
_cell.angle_alpha   90.00
_cell.angle_beta   90.00
_cell.angle_gamma   90.00
#
_symmetry.space_group_name_H-M   'P 1'
#
loop_
_entity.id
_entity.type
_entity.pdbx_description
1 polymer ?
#
loop_
_entity_poly.entity_id
_entity_poly.type
_entity_poly.pdbx_seq_one_letter_code
_entity_poly.pdbx_strand_id
1 'polypeptide(L)' 'MNIAAIALFVGLFVFGRQIIGWHDELGKVQMVLVASFVLGYFAGVRRSS' A
#
# COMPACT_ATOMS: atom_id res chain seq x y z
N MET A 1 4.32 0.43 16.55
CA MET A 1 3.63 0.61 15.25
C MET A 1 4.23 1.84 14.59
N ASN A 2 5.09 1.67 13.58
CA ASN A 2 5.89 2.78 13.06
C ASN A 2 5.05 3.64 12.11
N ILE A 3 4.72 4.86 12.53
CA ILE A 3 3.83 5.79 11.80
C ILE A 3 4.35 6.08 10.38
N ALA A 4 5.67 6.02 10.18
CA ALA A 4 6.34 6.19 8.90
C ALA A 4 5.87 5.21 7.81
N ALA A 5 5.62 3.94 8.16
CA ALA A 5 5.19 2.92 7.18
C ALA A 5 3.77 3.21 6.67
N ILE A 6 2.89 3.68 7.56
CA ILE A 6 1.51 4.06 7.21
C ILE A 6 1.52 5.33 6.37
N ALA A 7 2.32 6.33 6.74
CA ALA A 7 2.45 7.58 5.99
C ALA A 7 2.96 7.36 4.56
N LEU A 8 3.97 6.49 4.37
CA LEU A 8 4.47 6.11 3.04
C LEU A 8 3.43 5.37 2.21
N PHE A 9 2.65 4.49 2.83
CA PHE A 9 1.58 3.77 2.13
C PHE A 9 0.44 4.70 1.71
N VAL A 10 -0.03 5.57 2.60
CA VAL A 10 -1.11 6.53 2.27
C VAL A 10 -0.64 7.50 1.19
N GLY A 11 0.60 7.99 1.27
CA GLY A 11 1.19 8.81 0.22
C GLY A 11 1.22 8.10 -1.13
N LEU A 12 1.70 6.86 -1.17
CA LEU A 12 1.74 6.06 -2.39
C LEU A 12 0.33 5.67 -2.90
N PHE A 13 -0.62 5.46 -2.02
CA PHE A 13 -1.99 5.09 -2.37
C PHE A 13 -2.77 6.26 -2.99
N VAL A 14 -2.61 7.47 -2.43
CA VAL A 14 -3.29 8.68 -2.91
C VAL A 14 -2.59 9.26 -4.15
N PHE A 15 -1.27 9.42 -4.10
CA PHE A 15 -0.51 10.03 -5.19
C PHE A 15 0.03 9.03 -6.21
N GLY A 16 0.04 7.72 -5.95
CA GLY A 16 0.59 6.73 -6.87
C GLY A 16 -0.15 6.68 -8.21
N ARG A 17 -1.46 6.95 -8.22
CA ARG A 17 -2.20 7.10 -9.49
C ARG A 17 -1.68 8.26 -10.33
N GLN A 18 -1.36 9.38 -9.70
CA GLN A 18 -0.90 10.60 -10.37
C GLN A 18 0.58 10.53 -10.75
N ILE A 19 1.43 9.93 -9.90
CA ILE A 19 2.87 9.81 -10.13
C ILE A 19 3.17 8.72 -11.16
N ILE A 20 2.47 7.58 -11.09
CA ILE A 20 2.79 6.42 -11.91
C ILE A 20 1.86 6.33 -13.14
N GLY A 21 0.76 7.09 -13.17
CA GLY A 21 -0.09 7.26 -14.37
C GLY A 21 -0.90 6.02 -14.78
N TRP A 22 -1.13 5.06 -13.87
CA TRP A 22 -1.82 3.82 -14.21
C TRP A 22 -3.31 4.11 -14.40
N HIS A 23 -3.82 3.79 -15.59
CA HIS A 23 -5.24 3.89 -15.92
C HIS A 23 -5.97 2.67 -15.36
N ASP A 24 -6.48 2.80 -14.14
CA ASP A 24 -7.16 1.72 -13.43
C ASP A 24 -8.69 1.92 -13.51
N GLU A 25 -9.30 1.52 -14.64
CA GLU A 25 -10.75 1.68 -14.90
C GLU A 25 -11.63 0.91 -13.92
N LEU A 26 -11.11 -0.19 -13.37
CA LEU A 26 -11.82 -1.10 -12.46
C LEU A 26 -11.27 -1.09 -11.03
N GLY A 27 -10.26 -0.26 -10.72
CA GLY A 27 -9.67 -0.19 -9.38
C GLY A 27 -8.87 -1.44 -8.96
N LYS A 28 -8.46 -2.29 -9.91
CA LYS A 28 -7.77 -3.57 -9.64
C LYS A 28 -6.35 -3.35 -9.13
N VAL A 29 -5.63 -2.36 -9.66
CA VAL A 29 -4.27 -2.00 -9.24
C VAL A 29 -4.30 -1.44 -7.83
N GLN A 30 -5.29 -0.59 -7.53
CA GLN A 30 -5.47 -0.02 -6.21
C GLN A 30 -5.79 -1.10 -5.15
N MET A 31 -6.61 -2.10 -5.50
CA MET A 31 -6.93 -3.25 -4.65
C MET A 31 -5.71 -4.14 -4.36
N VAL A 32 -4.89 -4.45 -5.38
CA VAL A 32 -3.67 -5.25 -5.23
C VAL A 32 -2.62 -4.53 -4.38
N LEU A 33 -2.50 -3.21 -4.51
CA LEU A 33 -1.58 -2.40 -3.71
C LEU A 33 -1.95 -2.46 -2.22
N VAL A 34 -3.26 -2.33 -1.92
CA VAL A 34 -3.79 -2.48 -0.55
C VAL A 34 -3.57 -3.88 -0.03
N ALA A 35 -3.90 -4.91 -0.81
CA ALA A 35 -3.72 -6.30 -0.40
C ALA A 35 -2.24 -6.61 -0.10
N SER A 36 -1.33 -6.15 -0.95
CA SER A 36 0.12 -6.33 -0.76
C SER A 36 0.63 -5.63 0.50
N PHE A 37 0.16 -4.42 0.78
CA PHE A 37 0.55 -3.69 1.99
C PHE A 37 0.01 -4.34 3.26
N VAL A 38 -1.26 -4.76 3.26
CA VAL A 38 -1.88 -5.44 4.41
C VAL A 38 -1.17 -6.76 4.69
N LEU A 39 -0.89 -7.57 3.66
CA LEU A 39 -0.14 -8.82 3.81
C LEU A 39 1.28 -8.58 4.32
N GLY A 40 2.00 -7.60 3.77
CA GLY A 40 3.33 -7.21 4.23
C GLY A 40 3.33 -6.71 5.68
N TYR A 41 2.31 -5.95 6.06
CA TYR A 41 2.12 -5.46 7.43
C TYR A 41 1.92 -6.63 8.41
N PHE A 42 1.01 -7.55 8.13
CA PHE A 42 0.78 -8.72 8.98
C PHE A 42 1.97 -9.69 9.03
N ALA A 43 2.68 -9.89 7.90
CA ALA A 43 3.89 -10.68 7.86
C ALA A 43 5.03 -10.04 8.69
N GLY A 44 5.17 -8.72 8.63
CA GLY A 44 6.12 -7.96 9.44
C GLY A 44 5.84 -8.05 10.94
N VAL A 45 4.57 -8.04 11.34
CA VAL A 45 4.16 -8.24 12.75
C VAL A 45 4.60 -9.61 13.27
N ARG A 46 4.50 -10.67 12.46
CA ARG A 46 4.91 -12.04 12.85
C ARG A 46 6.42 -12.23 13.00
N ARG A 47 7.25 -11.43 12.31
CA ARG A 47 8.71 -11.54 12.38
C ARG A 47 9.32 -10.77 13.57
N SER A 48 8.49 -10.05 14.31
CA SER A 48 8.87 -9.26 15.49
C SER A 48 8.46 -9.93 16.82
N SER A 49 8.31 -11.27 16.82
CA SER A 49 8.11 -12.09 18.02
C SER A 49 9.15 -13.21 18.05
#